data_AF-W7X0S6-F1
#
_entry.id   AF-W7X0S6-F1
#
_cell.length_a   1.000
_cell.length_b   1.000
_cell.length_c   1.000
_cell.angle_alpha   90.00
_cell.angle_beta   90.00
_cell.angle_gamma   90.00
#
_symmetry.space_group_name_H-M   'P 1'
#
loop_
_entity.id
_entity.type
_entity.pdbx_description
1 polymer ?
#
loop_
_entity_poly.entity_id
_entity_poly.type
_entity_poly.pdbx_seq_one_letter_code
_entity_poly.pdbx_strand_id
1 'polypeptide(L)'
;MNTSQPFTTHGHRAHRTAPSLRCSALRAMPLLGMCTAAVILATACGGSSDDGAADAAALVEQGRQTFRYETFGDEAKWTDALRMHEVISAAVDPVTALSVGLKVDAQALPAAVVDGIRNGSIDLTQPATTIALLKLDAVVGLKASVETVNGQDVLKRVGITCALCHSTVDDSFAPGIGKRQDGWPNRDLNPGAIIALSPTLDATTRQMFNAWGKGRFDPRQNIDGLSKPVVIPPAYGLAGLHSVTFTGDGNELAYWNRYVAVARWAGWARWWSHA
;
A
#
# COMPACT_ATOMS: atom_id res chain seq x y z
N MET A 1 1.16 -19.71 -65.04
CA MET A 1 1.95 -18.58 -65.57
C MET A 1 2.67 -17.92 -64.41
N ASN A 2 4.00 -17.87 -64.50
CA ASN A 2 5.04 -17.17 -63.71
C ASN A 2 4.98 -17.20 -62.17
N THR A 3 5.89 -17.87 -61.45
CA THR A 3 7.37 -17.65 -61.27
C THR A 3 7.64 -16.28 -60.60
N SER A 4 8.48 -16.12 -59.57
CA SER A 4 9.79 -16.74 -59.32
C SER A 4 10.21 -16.60 -57.83
N GLN A 5 11.23 -17.35 -57.49
CA GLN A 5 11.74 -17.77 -56.18
C GLN A 5 12.82 -16.84 -55.54
N PRO A 6 13.39 -17.19 -54.35
CA PRO A 6 14.01 -16.29 -53.36
C PRO A 6 15.55 -16.22 -53.46
N PHE A 7 16.18 -15.45 -52.55
CA PHE A 7 17.64 -15.40 -52.40
C PHE A 7 18.14 -15.80 -51.02
N THR A 8 19.36 -16.31 -51.04
CA THR A 8 19.98 -17.34 -50.21
C THR A 8 20.97 -16.84 -49.16
N THR A 9 21.26 -17.75 -48.24
CA THR A 9 22.26 -17.83 -47.17
C THR A 9 23.73 -17.71 -47.58
N HIS A 10 24.60 -17.24 -46.67
CA HIS A 10 25.96 -17.72 -46.33
C HIS A 10 26.38 -17.05 -44.99
N GLY A 11 27.09 -17.63 -44.00
CA GLY A 11 27.91 -18.83 -43.94
C GLY A 11 29.31 -18.50 -43.37
N HIS A 12 29.70 -19.14 -42.25
CA HIS A 12 31.07 -19.28 -41.66
C HIS A 12 31.61 -18.23 -40.68
N ARG A 13 32.58 -18.53 -39.79
CA ARG A 13 32.90 -19.65 -38.86
C ARG A 13 34.15 -19.17 -38.08
N ALA A 14 34.20 -19.50 -36.78
CA ALA A 14 35.39 -19.89 -35.98
C ALA A 14 36.58 -18.93 -35.65
N HIS A 15 36.73 -18.74 -34.33
CA HIS A 15 37.89 -19.08 -33.46
C HIS A 15 39.23 -18.31 -33.44
N ARG A 16 39.62 -18.00 -32.17
CA ARG A 16 40.96 -18.07 -31.52
C ARG A 16 41.96 -16.98 -31.99
N THR A 17 42.84 -16.35 -31.19
CA THR A 17 43.63 -16.74 -30.00
C THR A 17 44.36 -15.46 -29.50
N ALA A 18 44.60 -15.33 -28.19
CA ALA A 18 45.64 -14.45 -27.61
C ALA A 18 47.01 -15.19 -27.60
N PRO A 19 48.11 -14.68 -27.00
CA PRO A 19 48.68 -13.32 -26.86
C PRO A 19 50.16 -13.28 -27.37
N SER A 20 50.86 -12.14 -27.31
CA SER A 20 52.33 -12.17 -27.25
C SER A 20 52.93 -10.96 -26.51
N LEU A 21 53.72 -11.29 -25.49
CA LEU A 21 54.62 -10.42 -24.76
C LEU A 21 55.84 -10.07 -25.62
N ARG A 22 56.32 -8.82 -25.55
CA ARG A 22 57.75 -8.53 -25.71
C ARG A 22 58.23 -7.49 -24.71
N CYS A 23 59.44 -7.78 -24.25
CA CYS A 23 60.16 -7.25 -23.12
C CYS A 23 61.29 -6.31 -23.61
N SER A 24 61.75 -5.46 -22.69
CA SER A 24 63.11 -4.87 -22.61
C SER A 24 63.44 -3.65 -23.47
N ALA A 25 63.74 -2.53 -22.80
CA ALA A 25 65.13 -2.11 -22.58
C ALA A 25 65.22 -1.01 -21.51
N LEU A 26 66.03 -1.28 -20.48
CA LEU A 26 66.45 -0.32 -19.47
C LEU A 26 67.47 0.69 -20.03
N ARG A 27 67.41 1.93 -19.57
CA ARG A 27 68.57 2.82 -19.44
C ARG A 27 68.55 3.48 -18.07
N ALA A 28 69.69 3.46 -17.39
CA ALA A 28 69.88 3.85 -16.00
C ALA A 28 70.51 5.26 -15.86
N MET A 29 70.01 5.99 -14.84
CA MET A 29 70.68 6.95 -13.92
C MET A 29 71.25 8.30 -14.45
N PRO A 30 71.39 9.36 -13.60
CA PRO A 30 71.45 9.36 -12.12
C PRO A 30 70.59 10.40 -11.35
N LEU A 31 70.63 10.26 -10.02
CA LEU A 31 69.93 11.02 -8.97
C LEU A 31 70.34 12.51 -8.85
N LEU A 32 69.37 13.37 -8.51
CA LEU A 32 69.43 14.29 -7.36
C LEU A 32 68.09 15.04 -7.18
N GLY A 33 67.57 15.14 -5.94
CA GLY A 33 66.72 16.28 -5.56
C GLY A 33 65.34 15.99 -4.94
N MET A 34 65.35 15.89 -3.60
CA MET A 34 64.36 16.44 -2.65
C MET A 34 62.90 15.93 -2.65
N CYS A 35 62.63 15.23 -1.53
CA CYS A 35 61.36 15.06 -0.81
C CYS A 35 60.26 16.08 -1.13
N THR A 36 59.17 15.62 -1.74
CA THR A 36 57.84 16.22 -1.59
C THR A 36 56.94 15.19 -0.92
N ALA A 37 56.39 15.59 0.23
CA ALA A 37 55.58 14.79 1.11
C ALA A 37 54.33 14.25 0.39
N ALA A 38 54.12 12.93 0.48
CA ALA A 38 52.86 12.32 0.10
C ALA A 38 51.77 12.82 1.06
N VAL A 39 50.80 13.54 0.49
CA VAL A 39 49.53 13.87 1.14
C VAL A 39 48.77 12.57 1.36
N ILE A 40 48.71 12.11 2.61
CA ILE A 40 47.67 11.17 3.05
C ILE A 40 46.67 12.02 3.85
N LEU A 41 45.69 12.59 3.15
CA LEU A 41 44.44 12.95 3.82
C LEU A 41 43.77 11.63 4.20
N ALA A 42 44.02 11.17 5.43
CA ALA A 42 43.12 10.26 6.08
C ALA A 42 41.83 11.04 6.37
N THR A 43 40.95 11.12 5.38
CA THR A 43 39.54 11.40 5.62
C THR A 43 39.04 10.28 6.52
N ALA A 44 39.01 10.56 7.83
CA ALA A 44 38.33 9.75 8.80
C ALA A 44 36.88 9.58 8.33
N CYS A 45 36.51 8.36 7.97
CA CYS A 45 35.11 7.94 7.90
C CYS A 45 34.56 7.92 9.33
N GLY A 46 34.34 9.11 9.89
CA GLY A 46 33.51 9.31 11.07
C GLY A 46 32.06 9.34 10.63
N GLY A 47 31.53 8.20 10.17
CA GLY A 47 30.09 8.00 10.14
C GLY A 47 29.65 7.83 11.58
N SER A 48 29.09 8.88 12.18
CA SER A 48 28.47 8.77 13.49
C SER A 48 27.34 7.76 13.37
N SER A 49 27.27 6.82 14.31
CA SER A 49 26.13 5.90 14.46
C SER A 49 24.77 6.62 14.54
N ASP A 50 24.78 7.92 14.83
CA ASP A 50 23.59 8.78 14.87
C ASP A 50 23.00 9.07 13.47
N ASP A 51 23.83 9.15 12.43
CA ASP A 51 23.35 9.46 11.07
C ASP A 51 22.54 8.30 10.47
N GLY A 52 22.93 7.05 10.76
CA GLY A 52 22.19 5.85 10.33
C GLY A 52 20.89 5.61 11.13
N ALA A 53 20.84 6.03 12.40
CA ALA A 53 19.65 5.90 13.23
C ALA A 53 18.58 6.96 12.86
N ALA A 54 19.00 8.20 12.56
CA ALA A 54 18.11 9.25 12.09
C ALA A 54 17.48 8.92 10.73
N ASP A 55 18.26 8.34 9.81
CA ASP A 55 17.78 7.87 8.50
C ASP A 55 16.76 6.72 8.64
N ALA A 56 17.02 5.75 9.53
CA ALA A 56 16.08 4.67 9.82
C ALA A 56 14.75 5.18 10.41
N ALA A 57 14.78 6.15 11.33
CA ALA A 57 13.58 6.73 11.92
C ALA A 57 12.75 7.51 10.88
N ALA A 58 13.42 8.27 10.01
CA ALA A 58 12.77 8.98 8.92
C ALA A 58 12.11 8.01 7.93
N LEU A 59 12.78 6.90 7.58
CA LEU A 59 12.23 5.86 6.71
C LEU A 59 11.02 5.17 7.32
N VAL A 60 11.06 4.86 8.63
CA VAL A 60 9.92 4.27 9.36
C VAL A 60 8.72 5.24 9.35
N GLU A 61 8.96 6.53 9.61
CA GLU A 61 7.91 7.53 9.58
C GLU A 61 7.32 7.70 8.18
N GLN A 62 8.15 7.74 7.13
CA GLN A 62 7.70 7.75 5.74
C GLN A 62 6.83 6.52 5.44
N GLY A 63 7.31 5.32 5.78
CA GLY A 63 6.55 4.09 5.60
C GLY A 63 5.22 4.10 6.34
N ARG A 64 5.17 4.68 7.55
CA ARG A 64 3.93 4.86 8.32
C ARG A 64 2.96 5.81 7.63
N GLN A 65 3.44 6.91 7.05
CA GLN A 65 2.60 7.85 6.31
C GLN A 65 2.00 7.19 5.06
N THR A 66 2.82 6.51 4.27
CA THR A 66 2.37 5.74 3.10
C THR A 66 1.34 4.69 3.52
N PHE A 67 1.64 3.89 4.53
CA PHE A 67 0.75 2.84 5.03
C PHE A 67 -0.63 3.38 5.47
N ARG A 68 -0.66 4.55 6.10
CA ARG A 68 -1.91 5.16 6.61
C ARG A 68 -2.69 5.91 5.55
N TYR A 69 -2.02 6.65 4.67
CA TYR A 69 -2.66 7.72 3.89
C TYR A 69 -2.44 7.66 2.39
N GLU A 70 -1.54 6.83 1.88
CA GLU A 70 -1.43 6.62 0.43
C GLU A 70 -2.42 5.53 0.00
N THR A 71 -3.29 5.88 -0.94
CA THR A 71 -4.17 4.92 -1.57
C THR A 71 -3.39 4.05 -2.55
N PHE A 72 -3.99 2.93 -2.95
CA PHE A 72 -3.46 2.16 -4.06
C PHE A 72 -3.62 2.87 -5.42
N GLY A 73 -4.18 4.08 -5.47
CA GLY A 73 -4.66 4.70 -6.72
C GLY A 73 -5.92 4.01 -7.25
N ASP A 74 -6.69 3.38 -6.37
CA ASP A 74 -7.85 2.57 -6.67
C ASP A 74 -9.18 3.33 -6.60
N GLU A 75 -9.12 4.67 -6.54
CA GLU A 75 -10.33 5.50 -6.47
C GLU A 75 -11.23 5.27 -7.68
N ALA A 76 -10.66 4.99 -8.86
CA ALA A 76 -11.45 4.67 -10.03
C ALA A 76 -12.30 3.40 -9.85
N LYS A 77 -11.76 2.41 -9.12
CA LYS A 77 -12.52 1.21 -8.78
C LYS A 77 -13.61 1.52 -7.75
N TRP A 78 -13.24 2.12 -6.63
CA TRP A 78 -14.18 2.32 -5.51
C TRP A 78 -15.22 3.40 -5.79
N THR A 79 -14.81 4.49 -6.43
CA THR A 79 -15.66 5.63 -6.74
C THR A 79 -16.42 5.40 -8.03
N ASP A 80 -15.71 5.14 -9.14
CA ASP A 80 -16.32 5.22 -10.47
C ASP A 80 -17.01 3.88 -10.83
N ALA A 81 -16.33 2.74 -10.64
CA ALA A 81 -16.89 1.43 -10.98
C ALA A 81 -17.86 0.85 -9.93
N LEU A 82 -17.51 0.97 -8.65
CA LEU A 82 -18.34 0.46 -7.54
C LEU A 82 -19.34 1.49 -7.01
N ARG A 83 -19.23 2.77 -7.39
CA ARG A 83 -20.15 3.84 -6.98
C ARG A 83 -20.29 3.96 -5.46
N MET A 84 -19.23 3.65 -4.70
CA MET A 84 -19.31 3.65 -3.23
C MET A 84 -19.54 5.03 -2.64
N HIS A 85 -19.09 6.09 -3.32
CA HIS A 85 -19.33 7.46 -2.90
C HIS A 85 -20.83 7.79 -2.80
N GLU A 86 -21.66 7.23 -3.68
CA GLU A 86 -23.11 7.41 -3.65
C GLU A 86 -23.74 6.62 -2.49
N VAL A 87 -23.31 5.37 -2.30
CA VAL A 87 -23.83 4.52 -1.22
C VAL A 87 -23.50 5.11 0.13
N ILE A 88 -22.25 5.57 0.31
CA ILE A 88 -21.80 6.22 1.54
C ILE A 88 -22.64 7.46 1.80
N SER A 89 -22.80 8.32 0.79
CA SER A 89 -23.55 9.57 0.94
C SER A 89 -25.04 9.36 1.21
N ALA A 90 -25.62 8.28 0.70
CA ALA A 90 -27.05 8.00 0.83
C ALA A 90 -27.42 7.25 2.11
N ALA A 91 -26.58 6.33 2.58
CA ALA A 91 -27.03 5.31 3.53
C ALA A 91 -26.00 4.81 4.55
N VAL A 92 -24.72 5.20 4.49
CA VAL A 92 -23.72 4.69 5.44
C VAL A 92 -23.41 5.73 6.50
N ASP A 93 -24.12 5.65 7.62
CA ASP A 93 -23.80 6.39 8.85
C ASP A 93 -22.63 5.73 9.63
N PRO A 94 -22.03 6.44 10.61
CA PRO A 94 -20.96 5.88 11.43
C PRO A 94 -21.29 4.58 12.16
N VAL A 95 -22.51 4.38 12.67
CA VAL A 95 -22.89 3.12 13.35
C VAL A 95 -22.87 1.96 12.36
N THR A 96 -23.42 2.17 11.16
CA THR A 96 -23.39 1.20 10.06
C THR A 96 -21.95 0.90 9.64
N ALA A 97 -21.10 1.91 9.47
CA ALA A 97 -19.68 1.76 9.14
C ALA A 97 -18.92 0.91 10.19
N LEU A 98 -19.12 1.19 11.48
CA LEU A 98 -18.51 0.44 12.58
C LEU A 98 -19.01 -1.02 12.62
N SER A 99 -20.28 -1.27 12.27
CA SER A 99 -20.85 -2.62 12.29
C SER A 99 -20.19 -3.60 11.29
N VAL A 100 -19.68 -3.06 10.17
CA VAL A 100 -18.91 -3.78 9.15
C VAL A 100 -17.39 -3.71 9.40
N GLY A 101 -16.98 -3.21 10.57
CA GLY A 101 -15.61 -3.25 11.05
C GLY A 101 -14.68 -2.15 10.52
N LEU A 102 -15.23 -1.09 9.92
CA LEU A 102 -14.47 0.15 9.78
C LEU A 102 -14.15 0.70 11.17
N LYS A 103 -13.03 1.42 11.29
CA LYS A 103 -12.55 1.96 12.55
C LYS A 103 -12.37 3.46 12.46
N VAL A 104 -12.51 4.16 13.58
CA VAL A 104 -12.30 5.61 13.67
C VAL A 104 -11.14 5.90 14.62
N ASP A 105 -10.15 6.62 14.12
CA ASP A 105 -9.02 7.10 14.90
C ASP A 105 -9.41 8.34 15.71
N ALA A 106 -9.59 8.17 17.01
CA ALA A 106 -9.95 9.24 17.93
C ALA A 106 -8.86 10.32 18.04
N GLN A 107 -7.59 10.00 17.72
CA GLN A 107 -6.49 10.96 17.78
C GLN A 107 -6.43 11.88 16.55
N ALA A 108 -7.10 11.51 15.45
CA ALA A 108 -7.26 12.36 14.27
C ALA A 108 -8.39 13.38 14.42
N LEU A 109 -9.28 13.18 15.40
CA LEU A 109 -10.45 14.03 15.60
C LEU A 109 -10.09 15.32 16.37
N PRO A 110 -10.59 16.49 15.94
CA PRO A 110 -10.54 17.70 16.75
C PRO A 110 -11.25 17.48 18.11
N ALA A 111 -10.78 18.14 19.17
CA ALA A 111 -11.33 17.99 20.51
C ALA A 111 -12.86 18.23 20.58
N ALA A 112 -13.35 19.24 19.85
CA ALA A 112 -14.79 19.53 19.77
C ALA A 112 -15.61 18.38 19.16
N VAL A 113 -15.05 17.63 18.21
CA VAL A 113 -15.71 16.46 17.62
C VAL A 113 -15.72 15.30 18.62
N VAL A 114 -14.60 15.07 19.32
CA VAL A 114 -14.52 14.06 20.38
C VAL A 114 -15.55 14.33 21.48
N ASP A 115 -15.64 15.58 21.95
CA ASP A 115 -16.61 15.99 22.97
C ASP A 115 -18.04 15.90 22.47
N GLY A 116 -18.30 16.32 21.23
CA GLY A 116 -19.61 16.22 20.59
C GLY A 116 -20.10 14.77 20.40
N ILE A 117 -19.18 13.83 20.15
CA ILE A 117 -19.53 12.40 20.13
C ILE A 117 -19.81 11.90 21.56
N ARG A 118 -19.01 12.30 22.55
CA ARG A 118 -19.22 11.88 23.96
C ARG A 118 -20.54 12.34 24.55
N ASN A 119 -20.91 13.59 24.29
CA ASN A 119 -22.10 14.20 24.86
C ASN A 119 -23.36 14.00 23.99
N GLY A 120 -23.21 13.36 22.82
CA GLY A 120 -24.30 13.06 21.90
C GLY A 120 -24.80 14.24 21.06
N SER A 121 -24.09 15.38 21.06
CA SER A 121 -24.44 16.52 20.21
C SER A 121 -24.11 16.28 18.73
N ILE A 122 -23.25 15.30 18.43
CA ILE A 122 -22.98 14.83 17.07
C ILE A 122 -23.74 13.52 16.85
N ASP A 123 -24.68 13.56 15.90
CA ASP A 123 -25.48 12.40 15.53
C ASP A 123 -24.66 11.42 14.67
N LEU A 124 -24.39 10.24 15.23
CA LEU A 124 -23.69 9.14 14.57
C LEU A 124 -24.60 8.29 13.67
N THR A 125 -25.87 8.64 13.50
CA THR A 125 -26.83 7.94 12.64
C THR A 125 -27.06 8.65 11.30
N GLN A 126 -26.27 9.68 10.99
CA GLN A 126 -26.34 10.42 9.74
C GLN A 126 -25.18 10.05 8.79
N PRO A 127 -25.46 9.78 7.50
CA PRO A 127 -24.42 9.62 6.47
C PRO A 127 -23.48 10.84 6.36
N ALA A 128 -24.01 12.05 6.59
CA ALA A 128 -23.21 13.27 6.60
C ALA A 128 -22.08 13.24 7.65
N THR A 129 -22.31 12.57 8.79
CA THR A 129 -21.28 12.40 9.83
C THR A 129 -20.15 11.48 9.35
N THR A 130 -20.44 10.44 8.56
CA THR A 130 -19.40 9.62 7.92
C THR A 130 -18.56 10.46 6.96
N ILE A 131 -19.19 11.32 6.14
CA ILE A 131 -18.47 12.20 5.21
C ILE A 131 -17.57 13.18 5.98
N ALA A 132 -18.05 13.74 7.09
CA ALA A 132 -17.24 14.62 7.94
C ALA A 132 -16.03 13.89 8.54
N LEU A 133 -16.20 12.64 9.02
CA LEU A 133 -15.10 11.82 9.54
C LEU A 133 -14.09 11.45 8.43
N LEU A 134 -14.56 11.19 7.21
CA LEU A 134 -13.71 10.95 6.05
C LEU A 134 -12.90 12.21 5.66
N LYS A 135 -13.54 13.39 5.70
CA LYS A 135 -12.88 14.68 5.45
C LYS A 135 -11.78 15.00 6.49
N LEU A 136 -11.93 14.48 7.71
CA LEU A 136 -10.94 14.58 8.78
C LEU A 136 -9.85 13.50 8.74
N ASP A 137 -9.86 12.61 7.74
CA ASP A 137 -8.96 11.44 7.67
C ASP A 137 -9.00 10.53 8.92
N ALA A 138 -10.16 10.53 9.59
CA ALA A 138 -10.34 9.80 10.84
C ALA A 138 -10.79 8.35 10.63
N VAL A 139 -11.41 8.04 9.48
CA VAL A 139 -11.78 6.65 9.16
C VAL A 139 -10.54 5.88 8.71
N VAL A 140 -10.11 4.93 9.53
CA VAL A 140 -8.85 4.20 9.33
C VAL A 140 -8.89 3.41 8.03
N GLY A 141 -7.89 3.65 7.17
CA GLY A 141 -7.73 2.90 5.93
C GLY A 141 -8.51 3.43 4.73
N LEU A 142 -9.28 4.50 4.88
CA LEU A 142 -9.98 5.17 3.79
C LEU A 142 -9.41 6.57 3.58
N LYS A 143 -9.31 6.96 2.31
CA LYS A 143 -8.94 8.31 1.91
C LYS A 143 -9.99 8.85 0.97
N ALA A 144 -10.41 10.07 1.24
CA ALA A 144 -11.51 10.71 0.54
C ALA A 144 -11.11 12.08 -0.01
N SER A 145 -11.66 12.42 -1.18
CA SER A 145 -11.78 13.80 -1.61
C SER A 145 -13.22 14.25 -1.33
N VAL A 146 -13.36 15.30 -0.52
CA VAL A 146 -14.65 15.87 -0.13
C VAL A 146 -14.69 17.33 -0.54
N GLU A 147 -15.73 17.74 -1.25
CA GLU A 147 -15.94 19.12 -1.67
C GLU A 147 -17.19 19.69 -0.98
N THR A 148 -17.10 20.93 -0.53
CA THR A 148 -18.27 21.63 -0.01
C THR A 148 -19.02 22.28 -1.18
N VAL A 149 -20.22 21.78 -1.48
CA VAL A 149 -21.11 22.29 -2.54
C VAL A 149 -22.36 22.85 -1.86
N ASN A 150 -22.65 24.14 -2.08
CA ASN A 150 -23.82 24.81 -1.49
C ASN A 150 -23.90 24.68 0.04
N GLY A 151 -22.75 24.70 0.72
CA GLY A 151 -22.67 24.55 2.18
C GLY A 151 -22.81 23.11 2.69
N GLN A 152 -22.87 22.11 1.81
CA GLN A 152 -22.92 20.69 2.17
C GLN A 152 -21.67 19.96 1.71
N ASP A 153 -21.12 19.10 2.56
CA ASP A 153 -19.97 18.28 2.20
C ASP A 153 -20.41 17.09 1.33
N VAL A 154 -19.79 16.99 0.15
CA VAL A 154 -20.08 15.97 -0.87
C VAL A 154 -18.83 15.12 -1.09
N LEU A 155 -18.97 13.81 -0.88
CA LEU A 155 -17.92 12.84 -1.15
C LEU A 155 -17.73 12.66 -2.68
N LYS A 156 -16.56 13.06 -3.19
CA LYS A 156 -16.23 13.01 -4.62
C LYS A 156 -15.45 11.77 -5.02
N ARG A 157 -14.45 11.42 -4.23
CA ARG A 157 -13.63 10.22 -4.46
C ARG A 157 -13.35 9.53 -3.14
N VAL A 158 -13.25 8.21 -3.18
CA VAL A 158 -12.82 7.36 -2.07
C VAL A 158 -11.89 6.28 -2.61
N GLY A 159 -10.81 6.03 -1.90
CA GLY A 159 -9.88 4.92 -2.11
C GLY A 159 -9.47 4.31 -0.77
N ILE A 160 -8.75 3.19 -0.83
CA ILE A 160 -8.33 2.48 0.39
C ILE A 160 -6.80 2.46 0.51
N THR A 161 -6.32 2.29 1.74
CA THR A 161 -4.90 2.17 2.07
C THR A 161 -4.61 0.83 2.74
N CYS A 162 -3.34 0.54 3.00
CA CYS A 162 -2.92 -0.66 3.73
C CYS A 162 -3.58 -0.77 5.11
N ALA A 163 -3.81 0.37 5.78
CA ALA A 163 -4.38 0.44 7.11
C ALA A 163 -5.82 -0.08 7.21
N LEU A 164 -6.57 -0.21 6.09
CA LEU A 164 -7.95 -0.71 6.13
C LEU A 164 -8.00 -2.13 6.72
N CYS A 165 -7.13 -2.99 6.21
CA CYS A 165 -7.03 -4.39 6.64
C CYS A 165 -6.01 -4.56 7.77
N HIS A 166 -4.96 -3.75 7.80
CA HIS A 166 -3.80 -3.95 8.68
C HIS A 166 -3.68 -2.95 9.83
N SER A 167 -4.75 -2.24 10.16
CA SER A 167 -4.85 -1.48 11.41
C SER A 167 -6.17 -1.76 12.12
N THR A 168 -6.14 -1.69 13.44
CA THR A 168 -7.33 -1.58 14.28
C THR A 168 -7.21 -0.36 15.20
N VAL A 169 -8.15 -0.20 16.12
CA VAL A 169 -8.05 0.76 17.22
C VAL A 169 -8.16 0.03 18.56
N ASP A 170 -7.74 0.70 19.62
CA ASP A 170 -7.74 0.17 21.00
C ASP A 170 -9.11 0.21 21.71
N ASP A 171 -10.17 0.67 21.02
CA ASP A 171 -11.52 0.87 21.54
C ASP A 171 -11.59 1.74 22.83
N SER A 172 -10.56 2.54 23.10
CA SER A 172 -10.46 3.35 24.33
C SER A 172 -11.50 4.47 24.43
N PHE A 173 -12.20 4.78 23.35
CA PHE A 173 -13.26 5.77 23.31
C PHE A 173 -14.64 5.13 23.21
N ALA A 174 -14.84 4.21 22.27
CA ALA A 174 -16.04 3.40 22.08
C ALA A 174 -15.68 2.16 21.24
N PRO A 175 -16.53 1.11 21.16
CA PRO A 175 -16.28 -0.01 20.26
C PRO A 175 -16.06 0.46 18.81
N GLY A 176 -14.88 0.17 18.26
CA GLY A 176 -14.44 0.60 16.93
C GLY A 176 -13.91 2.03 16.83
N ILE A 177 -13.80 2.76 17.95
CA ILE A 177 -13.27 4.13 18.02
C ILE A 177 -12.20 4.20 19.12
N GLY A 178 -10.98 4.62 18.77
CA GLY A 178 -9.89 4.68 19.74
C GLY A 178 -8.57 5.13 19.13
N LYS A 179 -7.47 4.85 19.82
CA LYS A 179 -6.11 5.11 19.32
C LYS A 179 -5.76 4.06 18.27
N ARG A 180 -5.23 4.53 17.14
CA ARG A 180 -4.84 3.66 16.03
C ARG A 180 -3.71 2.70 16.43
N GLN A 181 -3.88 1.44 16.07
CA GLN A 181 -2.89 0.37 16.23
C GLN A 181 -2.50 -0.16 14.84
N ASP A 182 -1.40 0.35 14.30
CA ASP A 182 -0.91 -0.10 12.99
C ASP A 182 -0.22 -1.46 13.06
N GLY A 183 -0.33 -2.22 11.97
CA GLY A 183 0.21 -3.56 11.85
C GLY A 183 -0.71 -4.66 12.39
N TRP A 184 -1.68 -4.30 13.22
CA TRP A 184 -2.65 -5.24 13.79
C TRP A 184 -3.72 -5.59 12.76
N PRO A 185 -4.01 -6.90 12.55
CA PRO A 185 -5.01 -7.29 11.57
C PRO A 185 -6.40 -6.85 12.05
N ASN A 186 -7.14 -6.14 11.19
CA ASN A 186 -8.53 -5.79 11.46
C ASN A 186 -9.41 -7.04 11.34
N ARG A 187 -9.64 -7.71 12.47
CA ARG A 187 -10.46 -8.92 12.57
C ARG A 187 -11.96 -8.67 12.47
N ASP A 188 -12.38 -7.42 12.64
CA ASP A 188 -13.78 -7.04 12.58
C ASP A 188 -14.21 -6.63 11.17
N LEU A 189 -13.26 -6.16 10.36
CA LEU A 189 -13.53 -5.70 8.99
C LEU A 189 -14.24 -6.78 8.19
N ASN A 190 -15.31 -6.41 7.50
CA ASN A 190 -15.99 -7.26 6.55
C ASN A 190 -15.85 -6.68 5.13
N PRO A 191 -14.72 -6.91 4.43
CA PRO A 191 -14.50 -6.41 3.08
C PRO A 191 -15.59 -6.87 2.11
N GLY A 192 -16.06 -8.11 2.27
CA GLY A 192 -17.12 -8.68 1.46
C GLY A 192 -18.43 -7.90 1.59
N ALA A 193 -18.90 -7.68 2.82
CA ALA A 193 -20.11 -6.88 3.05
C ALA A 193 -19.96 -5.44 2.54
N ILE A 194 -18.80 -4.81 2.71
CA ILE A 194 -18.55 -3.45 2.20
C ILE A 194 -18.64 -3.40 0.67
N ILE A 195 -18.00 -4.35 -0.04
CA ILE A 195 -18.07 -4.42 -1.50
C ILE A 195 -19.50 -4.72 -1.96
N ALA A 196 -20.21 -5.61 -1.25
CA ALA A 196 -21.58 -6.02 -1.56
C ALA A 196 -22.62 -4.88 -1.52
N LEU A 197 -22.30 -3.77 -0.85
CA LEU A 197 -23.11 -2.55 -0.84
C LEU A 197 -23.17 -1.85 -2.21
N SER A 198 -22.23 -2.14 -3.10
CA SER A 198 -22.16 -1.50 -4.41
C SER A 198 -23.44 -1.79 -5.25
N PRO A 199 -24.04 -0.76 -5.86
CA PRO A 199 -25.23 -0.90 -6.69
C PRO A 199 -24.92 -1.53 -8.06
N THR A 200 -23.64 -1.63 -8.44
CA THR A 200 -23.24 -2.13 -9.76
C THR A 200 -23.08 -3.66 -9.80
N LEU A 201 -23.16 -4.33 -8.65
CA LEU A 201 -23.04 -5.78 -8.56
C LEU A 201 -24.36 -6.51 -8.85
N ASP A 202 -24.28 -7.61 -9.60
CA ASP A 202 -25.38 -8.55 -9.73
C ASP A 202 -25.62 -9.34 -8.43
N ALA A 203 -26.77 -10.02 -8.34
CA ALA A 203 -27.16 -10.76 -7.15
C ALA A 203 -26.20 -11.89 -6.77
N THR A 204 -25.66 -12.62 -7.75
CA THR A 204 -24.75 -13.75 -7.53
C THR A 204 -23.41 -13.25 -6.98
N THR A 205 -22.86 -12.21 -7.60
CA THR A 205 -21.62 -11.57 -7.15
C THR A 205 -21.78 -10.99 -5.74
N ARG A 206 -22.91 -10.35 -5.46
CA ARG A 206 -23.23 -9.82 -4.12
C ARG A 206 -23.31 -10.93 -3.07
N GLN A 207 -23.97 -12.05 -3.38
CA GLN A 207 -24.07 -13.20 -2.49
C GLN A 207 -22.69 -13.80 -2.16
N MET A 208 -21.83 -13.92 -3.18
CA MET A 208 -20.47 -14.42 -3.02
C MET A 208 -19.63 -13.54 -2.08
N PHE A 209 -19.70 -12.20 -2.23
CA PHE A 209 -19.00 -11.29 -1.33
C PHE A 209 -19.54 -11.33 0.10
N ASN A 210 -20.87 -11.39 0.28
CA ASN A 210 -21.47 -11.49 1.61
C ASN A 210 -21.07 -12.77 2.36
N ALA A 211 -20.68 -13.83 1.64
CA ALA A 211 -20.24 -15.09 2.25
C ALA A 211 -18.81 -15.05 2.84
N TRP A 212 -18.03 -14.00 2.60
CA TRP A 212 -16.64 -13.92 3.05
C TRP A 212 -16.48 -13.85 4.58
N GLY A 213 -17.38 -13.11 5.23
CA GLY A 213 -17.37 -12.92 6.69
C GLY A 213 -16.32 -11.93 7.20
N LYS A 214 -16.40 -11.63 8.50
CA LYS A 214 -15.50 -10.69 9.19
C LYS A 214 -14.07 -11.23 9.27
N GLY A 215 -13.11 -10.32 9.19
CA GLY A 215 -11.68 -10.57 9.29
C GLY A 215 -11.11 -11.37 8.12
N ARG A 216 -11.84 -11.48 7.01
CA ARG A 216 -11.49 -12.32 5.87
C ARG A 216 -11.61 -11.60 4.54
N PHE A 217 -10.76 -12.00 3.59
CA PHE A 217 -10.83 -11.55 2.20
C PHE A 217 -10.31 -12.63 1.27
N ASP A 218 -10.77 -12.64 0.02
CA ASP A 218 -10.17 -13.48 -1.03
C ASP A 218 -9.23 -12.65 -1.92
N PRO A 219 -7.91 -12.91 -1.87
CA PRO A 219 -6.92 -12.24 -2.73
C PRO A 219 -7.02 -12.61 -4.20
N ARG A 220 -7.62 -13.75 -4.55
CA ARG A 220 -7.58 -14.33 -5.91
C ARG A 220 -8.93 -14.36 -6.60
N GLN A 221 -10.03 -13.99 -5.93
CA GLN A 221 -11.37 -14.00 -6.52
C GLN A 221 -11.48 -13.25 -7.86
N ASN A 222 -10.70 -12.18 -8.07
CA ASN A 222 -10.70 -11.42 -9.33
C ASN A 222 -9.92 -12.11 -10.46
N ILE A 223 -9.21 -13.20 -10.17
CA ILE A 223 -8.39 -13.98 -11.11
C ILE A 223 -9.05 -15.30 -11.43
N ASP A 224 -9.43 -16.07 -10.40
CA ASP A 224 -9.98 -17.41 -10.58
C ASP A 224 -11.52 -17.44 -10.55
N GLY A 225 -12.16 -16.35 -10.14
CA GLY A 225 -13.62 -16.24 -10.01
C GLY A 225 -14.19 -17.05 -8.84
N LEU A 226 -13.34 -17.66 -8.01
CA LEU A 226 -13.75 -18.50 -6.89
C LEU A 226 -13.91 -17.67 -5.61
N SER A 227 -14.53 -18.27 -4.59
CA SER A 227 -14.65 -17.68 -3.25
C SER A 227 -13.95 -18.57 -2.23
N LYS A 228 -12.72 -18.20 -1.90
CA LYS A 228 -11.81 -18.86 -0.96
C LYS A 228 -11.27 -17.83 0.05
N PRO A 229 -12.15 -17.21 0.86
CA PRO A 229 -11.76 -16.14 1.77
C PRO A 229 -10.78 -16.64 2.84
N VAL A 230 -9.61 -16.00 2.92
CA VAL A 230 -8.58 -16.24 3.94
C VAL A 230 -8.61 -15.13 4.99
N VAL A 231 -8.02 -15.43 6.14
CA VAL A 231 -7.96 -14.56 7.32
C VAL A 231 -6.95 -13.43 7.07
N ILE A 232 -7.33 -12.17 7.32
CA ILE A 232 -6.49 -10.97 7.10
C ILE A 232 -5.19 -11.07 7.93
N PRO A 233 -3.98 -11.10 7.39
CA PRO A 233 -2.81 -11.35 8.22
C PRO A 233 -2.37 -10.13 9.05
N PRO A 234 -1.64 -10.33 10.16
CA PRO A 234 -0.91 -9.22 10.76
C PRO A 234 0.12 -8.67 9.76
N ALA A 235 0.43 -7.39 9.87
CA ALA A 235 1.54 -6.76 9.13
C ALA A 235 2.77 -6.50 10.01
N TYR A 236 2.78 -7.00 11.25
CA TYR A 236 3.96 -7.07 12.11
C TYR A 236 4.42 -8.52 12.31
N GLY A 237 5.67 -8.70 12.75
CA GLY A 237 6.20 -10.02 13.12
C GLY A 237 6.39 -10.97 11.93
N LEU A 238 6.47 -10.45 10.71
CA LEU A 238 6.60 -11.24 9.49
C LEU A 238 8.06 -11.52 9.09
N ALA A 239 9.04 -10.99 9.83
CA ALA A 239 10.45 -11.23 9.56
C ALA A 239 10.77 -12.73 9.67
N GLY A 240 11.33 -13.31 8.60
CA GLY A 240 11.66 -14.73 8.53
C GLY A 240 10.50 -15.66 8.18
N LEU A 241 9.29 -15.14 7.93
CA LEU A 241 8.19 -15.93 7.37
C LEU A 241 8.31 -15.95 5.84
N HIS A 242 8.58 -17.13 5.29
CA HIS A 242 8.84 -17.30 3.85
C HIS A 242 7.61 -17.73 3.05
N SER A 243 6.61 -18.35 3.68
CA SER A 243 5.31 -18.64 3.06
C SER A 243 4.32 -19.13 4.11
N VAL A 244 3.11 -18.60 4.06
CA VAL A 244 1.91 -19.06 4.76
C VAL A 244 0.74 -18.72 3.85
N THR A 245 -0.37 -19.46 3.93
CA THR A 245 -1.55 -19.29 3.06
C THR A 245 -2.11 -17.88 3.03
N PHE A 246 -1.71 -17.01 3.97
CA PHE A 246 -2.02 -15.58 4.04
C PHE A 246 -0.87 -14.63 3.60
N THR A 247 0.40 -15.03 3.57
CA THR A 247 1.53 -14.18 3.07
C THR A 247 1.82 -14.34 1.58
N GLY A 248 0.93 -15.02 0.84
CA GLY A 248 0.98 -15.02 -0.62
C GLY A 248 1.82 -16.11 -1.26
N ASP A 249 1.97 -15.96 -2.58
CA ASP A 249 2.83 -16.82 -3.39
C ASP A 249 4.25 -16.23 -3.47
N GLY A 250 5.26 -17.09 -3.32
CA GLY A 250 6.67 -16.73 -3.43
C GLY A 250 7.32 -16.36 -2.09
N ASN A 251 8.61 -16.01 -2.16
CA ASN A 251 9.47 -15.79 -0.99
C ASN A 251 9.61 -14.29 -0.62
N GLU A 252 8.93 -13.39 -1.33
CA GLU A 252 9.03 -11.93 -1.17
C GLU A 252 7.67 -11.32 -0.76
N LEU A 253 7.55 -10.85 0.49
CA LEU A 253 6.34 -10.17 0.98
C LEU A 253 5.95 -8.96 0.13
N ALA A 254 6.94 -8.24 -0.39
CA ALA A 254 6.71 -7.07 -1.23
C ALA A 254 6.01 -7.44 -2.55
N TYR A 255 6.35 -8.58 -3.17
CA TYR A 255 5.64 -9.08 -4.35
C TYR A 255 4.16 -9.34 -4.05
N TRP A 256 3.87 -10.00 -2.93
CA TRP A 256 2.49 -10.29 -2.56
C TRP A 256 1.69 -9.02 -2.25
N ASN A 257 2.28 -8.08 -1.51
CA ASN A 257 1.64 -6.80 -1.22
C ASN A 257 1.36 -6.01 -2.50
N ARG A 258 2.30 -6.03 -3.47
CA ARG A 258 2.11 -5.46 -4.82
C ARG A 258 0.95 -6.13 -5.55
N TYR A 259 0.87 -7.45 -5.51
CA TYR A 259 -0.23 -8.19 -6.11
C TYR A 259 -1.59 -7.78 -5.52
N VAL A 260 -1.71 -7.73 -4.19
CA VAL A 260 -2.97 -7.33 -3.53
C VAL A 260 -3.32 -5.88 -3.87
N ALA A 261 -2.36 -4.96 -3.81
CA ALA A 261 -2.56 -3.55 -4.16
C ALA A 261 -3.00 -3.35 -5.62
N VAL A 262 -2.31 -3.98 -6.57
CA VAL A 262 -2.49 -3.72 -8.01
C VAL A 262 -3.55 -4.63 -8.61
N ALA A 263 -3.41 -5.95 -8.46
CA ALA A 263 -4.31 -6.90 -9.12
C ALA A 263 -5.67 -6.95 -8.42
N ARG A 264 -5.69 -7.06 -7.09
CA ARG A 264 -6.95 -7.19 -6.33
C ARG A 264 -7.68 -5.86 -6.21
N TRP A 265 -7.00 -4.79 -5.81
CA TRP A 265 -7.63 -3.49 -5.59
C TRP A 265 -7.67 -2.61 -6.84
N ALA A 266 -7.12 -3.06 -7.97
CA ALA A 266 -7.02 -2.27 -9.21
C ALA A 266 -6.28 -0.93 -9.01
N GLY A 267 -5.27 -0.94 -8.13
CA GLY A 267 -4.40 0.18 -7.90
C GLY A 267 -3.44 0.45 -9.07
N TRP A 268 -3.00 1.69 -9.21
CA TRP A 268 -2.03 2.11 -10.22
C TRP A 268 -0.61 2.07 -9.60
N ALA A 269 0.29 1.31 -10.22
CA ALA A 269 1.66 1.08 -9.75
C ALA A 269 2.58 2.31 -9.91
N ARG A 270 2.38 3.37 -9.12
CA ARG A 270 3.20 4.58 -9.25
C ARG A 270 4.59 4.49 -8.62
N TRP A 271 4.88 3.51 -7.75
CA TRP A 271 6.10 3.56 -6.93
C TRP A 271 6.88 2.25 -6.68
N TRP A 272 6.50 1.11 -7.25
CA TRP A 272 7.13 -0.17 -6.88
C TRP A 272 8.52 -0.45 -7.49
N SER A 273 9.22 0.55 -8.04
CA SER A 273 10.52 0.38 -8.70
C SER A 273 11.74 0.53 -7.79
N HIS A 274 11.58 0.95 -6.52
CA HIS A 274 12.71 1.23 -5.62
C HIS A 274 12.56 0.71 -4.19
N ALA A 275 11.92 -0.45 -4.00
CA ALA A 275 11.96 -1.21 -2.74
C ALA A 275 12.30 -2.67 -2.98
#